data_AF-A0A6P8EMZ1-F1
#
_entry.id   AF-A0A6P8EMZ1-F1
#
_cell.length_a   1.000
_cell.length_b   1.000
_cell.length_c   1.000
_cell.angle_alpha   90.00
_cell.angle_beta   90.00
_cell.angle_gamma   90.00
#
_symmetry.space_group_name_H-M   'P 1'
#
loop_
_entity.id
_entity.type
_entity.pdbx_description
1 polymer ?
#
loop_
_entity_poly.entity_id
_entity_poly.type
_entity_poly.pdbx_seq_one_letter_code
_entity_poly.pdbx_strand_id
1 'polypeptide(L)'
;MSIQACVLGICMRRALWKRLSLYSKESIQELPPKVRLVIKRKVKMVTSSSSEGKKNKEKKNKNNDKKAAELHEKLQLLRSITHSHALNEASVVLDASRYIQELQHRVESLDQDTSTAQHSSYNQSSLPVVTVETLEKGFLITVISEISSQVLLCSVLESFEELGLNVLEARVSCMESFQLQVIAENEEGDGSIDSQTVRSAVVQAIRSWGVSNDDQD
;
A
#
# COMPACT_ATOMS: atom_id res chain seq x y z
N MET A 1 51.65 27.48 -15.89
CA MET A 1 51.52 28.80 -16.57
C MET A 1 50.74 28.72 -17.90
N SER A 2 49.73 27.85 -18.07
CA SER A 2 49.07 27.64 -19.40
C SER A 2 47.67 28.22 -19.56
N ILE A 3 47.03 28.74 -18.50
CA ILE A 3 45.65 29.23 -18.59
C ILE A 3 45.61 30.66 -19.15
N GLN A 4 46.63 31.49 -18.86
CA GLN A 4 46.68 32.87 -19.39
C GLN A 4 46.87 32.93 -20.91
N ALA A 5 47.61 31.99 -21.51
CA ALA A 5 47.77 31.92 -22.97
C ALA A 5 46.45 31.56 -23.69
N CYS A 6 45.61 30.70 -23.09
CA CYS A 6 44.30 30.37 -23.64
C CYS A 6 43.33 31.55 -23.57
N VAL A 7 43.30 32.30 -22.47
CA VAL A 7 42.40 33.47 -22.34
C VAL A 7 42.81 34.60 -23.28
N LEU A 8 44.10 34.89 -23.40
CA LEU A 8 44.62 35.88 -24.37
C LEU A 8 44.34 35.45 -25.82
N GLY A 9 44.49 34.17 -26.15
CA GLY A 9 44.17 33.63 -27.48
C GLY A 9 42.68 33.65 -27.82
N ILE A 10 41.78 33.51 -26.85
CA ILE A 10 40.32 33.61 -27.04
C ILE A 10 39.89 35.09 -27.12
N CYS A 11 40.49 35.97 -26.32
CA CYS A 11 40.24 37.41 -26.36
C CYS A 11 40.77 38.06 -27.65
N MET A 12 41.97 37.68 -28.12
CA MET A 12 42.47 38.14 -29.43
C MET A 12 41.60 37.65 -30.57
N ARG A 13 41.11 36.39 -30.54
CA ARG A 13 40.16 35.89 -31.56
C ARG A 13 38.82 36.65 -31.53
N ARG A 14 38.29 36.99 -30.36
CA ARG A 14 37.07 37.82 -30.24
C ARG A 14 37.29 39.27 -30.69
N ALA A 15 38.44 39.87 -30.37
CA ALA A 15 38.78 41.23 -30.76
C ALA A 15 39.09 41.33 -32.27
N LEU A 16 39.86 40.40 -32.82
CA LEU A 16 40.09 40.26 -34.26
C LEU A 16 38.80 39.96 -34.99
N TRP A 17 37.90 39.14 -34.43
CA TRP A 17 36.60 38.88 -35.06
C TRP A 17 35.66 40.09 -34.98
N LYS A 18 35.71 40.91 -33.92
CA LYS A 18 35.02 42.21 -33.88
C LYS A 18 35.60 43.20 -34.88
N ARG A 19 36.94 43.26 -35.03
CA ARG A 19 37.64 44.13 -35.98
C ARG A 19 37.41 43.71 -37.44
N LEU A 20 37.42 42.40 -37.72
CA LEU A 20 37.02 41.80 -39.00
C LEU A 20 35.52 41.94 -39.24
N SER A 21 34.66 41.90 -38.21
CA SER A 21 33.23 42.12 -38.35
C SER A 21 32.89 43.59 -38.65
N LEU A 22 33.67 44.54 -38.14
CA LEU A 22 33.57 45.96 -38.50
C LEU A 22 34.11 46.20 -39.92
N TYR A 23 35.30 45.67 -40.25
CA TYR A 23 35.87 45.73 -41.60
C TYR A 23 34.95 45.08 -42.65
N SER A 24 34.30 43.97 -42.29
CA SER A 24 33.32 43.29 -43.14
C SER A 24 32.04 44.10 -43.32
N LYS A 25 31.60 44.91 -42.35
CA LYS A 25 30.41 45.77 -42.52
C LYS A 25 30.66 46.91 -43.51
N GLU A 26 31.85 47.49 -43.52
CA GLU A 26 32.25 48.58 -44.42
C GLU A 26 32.42 48.09 -45.88
N SER A 27 33.12 46.96 -46.11
CA SER A 27 33.28 46.42 -47.48
C SER A 27 32.02 45.78 -48.08
N ILE A 28 30.99 45.48 -47.28
CA ILE A 28 29.72 44.91 -47.75
C ILE A 28 28.79 45.98 -48.36
N GLN A 29 29.09 47.29 -48.24
CA GLN A 29 28.32 48.36 -48.89
C GLN A 29 28.58 48.51 -50.40
N GLU A 30 29.78 48.18 -50.87
CA GLU A 30 30.22 48.30 -52.27
C GLU A 30 29.85 47.08 -53.15
N LEU A 31 29.15 46.08 -52.58
CA LEU A 31 28.79 44.85 -53.28
C LEU A 31 27.34 44.88 -53.82
N PRO A 32 27.07 44.27 -54.99
CA PRO A 32 25.74 44.24 -55.57
C PRO A 32 24.70 43.60 -54.62
N PRO A 33 23.44 44.08 -54.61
CA PRO A 33 22.45 43.78 -53.57
C PRO A 33 22.23 42.28 -53.31
N LYS A 34 22.29 41.47 -54.37
CA LYS A 34 22.09 40.01 -54.31
C LYS A 34 23.22 39.32 -53.52
N VAL A 35 24.47 39.72 -53.74
CA VAL A 35 25.64 39.17 -53.03
C VAL A 35 25.62 39.59 -51.56
N ARG A 36 25.20 40.83 -51.31
CA ARG A 36 25.00 41.38 -49.96
C ARG A 36 24.01 40.55 -49.13
N LEU A 37 22.90 40.15 -49.74
CA LEU A 37 21.87 39.34 -49.09
C LEU A 37 22.37 37.92 -48.79
N VAL A 38 23.13 37.32 -49.71
CA VAL A 38 23.73 35.99 -49.53
C VAL A 38 24.73 36.00 -48.38
N ILE A 39 25.62 37.00 -48.32
CA ILE A 39 26.61 37.12 -47.24
C ILE A 39 25.90 37.38 -45.90
N LYS A 40 24.91 38.28 -45.85
CA LYS A 40 24.10 38.51 -44.64
C LYS A 40 23.39 37.23 -44.17
N ARG A 41 22.82 36.44 -45.08
CA ARG A 41 22.19 35.14 -44.76
C ARG A 41 23.22 34.13 -44.24
N LYS A 42 24.40 34.04 -44.85
CA LYS A 42 25.46 33.10 -44.45
C LYS A 42 26.02 33.45 -43.06
N VAL A 43 26.29 34.73 -42.80
CA VAL A 43 26.74 35.22 -41.48
C VAL A 43 25.67 34.96 -40.42
N LYS A 44 24.39 35.24 -40.73
CA LYS A 44 23.28 34.93 -39.82
C LYS A 44 23.23 33.42 -39.48
N MET A 45 23.31 32.53 -40.47
CA MET A 45 23.33 31.08 -40.23
C MET A 45 24.50 30.63 -39.35
N VAL A 46 25.70 31.17 -39.56
CA VAL A 46 26.89 30.84 -38.76
C VAL A 46 26.77 31.36 -37.32
N THR A 47 26.08 32.48 -37.09
CA THR A 47 25.81 32.97 -35.72
C THR A 47 24.68 32.22 -35.01
N SER A 48 23.68 31.73 -35.75
CA SER A 48 22.56 30.95 -35.19
C SER A 48 23.03 29.60 -34.63
N SER A 49 23.89 28.88 -35.35
CA SER A 49 24.38 27.55 -34.94
C SER A 49 25.22 27.58 -33.65
N SER A 50 25.97 28.65 -33.39
CA SER A 50 26.71 28.84 -32.13
C SER A 50 25.79 29.19 -30.94
N SER A 51 24.64 29.82 -31.20
CA SER A 51 23.65 30.17 -30.17
C SER A 51 22.72 28.99 -29.81
N GLU A 52 22.41 28.11 -30.76
CA GLU A 52 21.60 26.91 -30.54
C GLU A 52 22.34 25.86 -29.69
N GLY A 53 23.64 25.65 -29.93
CA GLY A 53 24.46 24.77 -29.09
C GLY A 53 24.56 25.23 -27.63
N LYS A 54 24.56 26.54 -27.38
CA LYS A 54 24.52 27.11 -26.02
C LYS A 54 23.15 26.94 -25.36
N LYS A 55 22.07 27.24 -26.09
CA LYS A 55 20.69 27.05 -25.61
C LYS A 55 20.38 25.60 -25.28
N ASN A 56 20.87 24.63 -26.06
CA ASN A 56 20.67 23.21 -25.78
C ASN A 56 21.47 22.73 -24.56
N LYS A 57 22.71 23.22 -24.37
CA LYS A 57 23.51 22.90 -23.19
C LYS A 57 22.91 23.48 -21.92
N GLU A 58 22.41 24.72 -21.99
CA GLU A 58 21.73 25.40 -20.88
C GLU A 58 20.38 24.76 -20.54
N LYS A 59 19.59 24.37 -21.56
CA LYS A 59 18.33 23.64 -21.38
C LYS A 59 18.55 22.24 -20.77
N LYS A 60 19.64 21.56 -21.12
CA LYS A 60 20.02 20.26 -20.53
C LYS A 60 20.42 20.41 -19.06
N ASN A 61 21.19 21.44 -18.71
CA ASN A 61 21.63 21.67 -17.33
C ASN A 61 20.43 21.98 -16.42
N LYS A 62 19.53 22.86 -16.88
CA LYS A 62 18.31 23.21 -16.14
C LYS A 62 17.37 22.03 -15.89
N ASN A 63 17.38 21.01 -16.74
CA ASN A 63 16.61 19.78 -16.53
C ASN A 63 17.25 18.89 -15.45
N ASN A 64 18.56 18.79 -15.42
CA ASN A 64 19.27 18.02 -14.40
C ASN A 64 19.12 18.64 -13.01
N ASP A 65 19.19 19.97 -12.89
CA ASP A 65 19.00 20.66 -11.61
C ASP A 65 17.59 20.44 -11.04
N LYS A 66 16.57 20.44 -11.92
CA LYS A 66 15.19 20.12 -11.53
C LYS A 66 15.04 18.68 -11.05
N LYS A 67 15.66 17.72 -11.74
CA LYS A 67 15.63 16.30 -11.33
C LYS A 67 16.35 16.09 -10.00
N ALA A 68 17.46 16.78 -9.78
CA ALA A 68 18.19 16.73 -8.51
C ALA A 68 17.36 17.29 -7.36
N ALA A 69 16.66 18.42 -7.57
CA ALA A 69 15.74 18.98 -6.58
C ALA A 69 14.57 18.02 -6.28
N GLU A 70 13.94 17.44 -7.30
CA GLU A 70 12.85 16.48 -7.11
C GLU A 70 13.31 15.22 -6.36
N LEU A 71 14.51 14.72 -6.67
CA LEU A 71 15.11 13.59 -5.98
C LEU A 71 15.39 13.92 -4.51
N HIS A 72 15.86 15.12 -4.22
CA HIS A 72 16.10 15.57 -2.86
C HIS A 72 14.80 15.60 -2.04
N GLU A 73 13.71 16.16 -2.59
CA GLU A 73 12.39 16.16 -1.94
C GLU A 73 11.90 14.73 -1.64
N LYS A 74 12.03 13.81 -2.61
CA LYS A 74 11.66 12.40 -2.43
C LYS A 74 12.49 11.72 -1.35
N LEU A 75 13.77 12.04 -1.24
CA LEU A 75 14.64 11.51 -0.18
C LEU A 75 14.31 12.08 1.20
N GLN A 76 13.92 13.36 1.29
CA GLN A 76 13.47 13.93 2.58
C GLN A 76 12.17 13.28 3.04
N LEU A 77 11.22 13.04 2.12
CA LEU A 77 10.00 12.30 2.44
C LEU A 77 10.33 10.89 2.93
N LEU A 78 11.20 10.17 2.21
CA LEU A 78 11.62 8.83 2.60
C LEU A 78 12.25 8.83 3.99
N ARG A 79 13.14 9.80 4.28
CA ARG A 79 13.77 9.97 5.59
C ARG A 79 12.74 10.18 6.71
N SER A 80 11.71 10.97 6.46
CA SER A 80 10.63 11.21 7.43
C SER A 80 9.82 9.94 7.72
N ILE A 81 9.50 9.16 6.70
CA ILE A 81 8.69 7.93 6.85
C ILE A 81 9.50 6.86 7.58
N THR A 82 10.78 6.70 7.23
CA THR A 82 11.66 5.68 7.81
C THR A 82 12.28 6.12 9.13
N HIS A 83 11.99 7.33 9.60
CA HIS A 83 12.59 7.95 10.80
C HIS A 83 14.13 7.89 10.79
N SER A 84 14.73 7.98 9.59
CA SER A 84 16.18 7.88 9.44
C SER A 84 16.86 9.18 9.88
N HIS A 85 17.87 9.07 10.74
CA HIS A 85 18.72 10.21 11.14
C HIS A 85 19.98 10.35 10.26
N ALA A 86 20.12 9.51 9.22
CA ALA A 86 21.33 9.48 8.42
C ALA A 86 21.44 10.73 7.54
N LEU A 87 22.61 11.38 7.55
CA LEU A 87 22.85 12.61 6.77
C LEU A 87 23.11 12.33 5.27
N ASN A 88 23.60 11.13 4.94
CA ASN A 88 23.95 10.74 3.58
C ASN A 88 22.78 10.05 2.86
N GLU A 89 22.58 10.37 1.57
CA GLU A 89 21.48 9.85 0.75
C GLU A 89 21.51 8.32 0.63
N ALA A 90 22.69 7.73 0.44
CA ALA A 90 22.84 6.27 0.38
C ALA A 90 22.48 5.59 1.71
N SER A 91 22.78 6.23 2.82
CA SER A 91 22.45 5.73 4.15
C SER A 91 20.95 5.81 4.43
N VAL A 92 20.26 6.86 3.96
CA VAL A 92 18.78 6.95 4.03
C VAL A 92 18.11 5.80 3.28
N VAL A 93 18.64 5.43 2.11
CA VAL A 93 18.11 4.30 1.32
C VAL A 93 18.38 2.95 1.99
N LEU A 94 19.55 2.78 2.60
CA LEU A 94 19.87 1.56 3.38
C LEU A 94 18.97 1.43 4.61
N ASP A 95 18.74 2.53 5.34
CA ASP A 95 17.83 2.55 6.48
C ASP A 95 16.39 2.23 6.04
N ALA A 96 15.96 2.75 4.89
CA ALA A 96 14.66 2.39 4.32
C ALA A 96 14.53 0.90 4.01
N SER A 97 15.60 0.30 3.47
CA SER A 97 15.64 -1.13 3.18
C SER A 97 15.55 -1.97 4.45
N ARG A 98 16.25 -1.57 5.51
CA ARG A 98 16.16 -2.20 6.83
C ARG A 98 14.75 -2.07 7.41
N TYR A 99 14.15 -0.89 7.33
CA TYR A 99 12.80 -0.64 7.84
C TYR A 99 11.75 -1.51 7.14
N ILE A 100 11.87 -1.69 5.81
CA ILE A 100 11.00 -2.61 5.07
C ILE A 100 11.17 -4.05 5.56
N GLN A 101 12.41 -4.52 5.75
CA GLN A 101 12.67 -5.87 6.28
C GLN A 101 12.11 -6.05 7.70
N GLU A 102 12.25 -5.03 8.55
CA GLU A 102 11.68 -5.04 9.90
C GLU A 102 10.16 -5.13 9.85
N LEU A 103 9.50 -4.36 8.98
CA LEU A 103 8.06 -4.43 8.78
C LEU A 103 7.62 -5.81 8.27
N GLN A 104 8.35 -6.39 7.32
CA GLN A 104 8.08 -7.74 6.81
C GLN A 104 8.17 -8.79 7.93
N HIS A 105 9.23 -8.75 8.74
CA HIS A 105 9.38 -9.66 9.86
C HIS A 105 8.29 -9.45 10.93
N ARG A 106 7.85 -8.21 11.17
CA ARG A 106 6.73 -7.94 12.08
C ARG A 106 5.42 -8.52 11.56
N VAL A 107 5.16 -8.43 10.25
CA VAL A 107 3.98 -9.06 9.63
C VAL A 107 4.05 -10.58 9.77
N GLU A 108 5.18 -11.20 9.40
CA GLU A 108 5.37 -12.66 9.50
C GLU A 108 5.27 -13.16 10.95
N SER A 109 5.83 -12.42 11.92
CA SER A 109 5.70 -12.75 13.34
C SER A 109 4.25 -12.67 13.81
N LEU A 110 3.50 -11.65 13.39
CA LEU A 110 2.08 -11.53 13.74
C LEU A 110 1.23 -12.60 13.05
N ASP A 111 1.53 -12.95 11.80
CA ASP A 111 0.90 -14.05 11.09
C ASP A 111 1.22 -15.39 11.77
N GLN A 112 2.44 -15.58 12.27
CA GLN A 112 2.82 -16.75 13.05
C GLN A 112 2.19 -16.77 14.44
N ASP A 113 2.06 -15.63 15.13
CA ASP A 113 1.43 -15.53 16.45
C ASP A 113 -0.09 -15.76 16.35
N THR A 114 -0.74 -15.25 15.31
CA THR A 114 -2.14 -15.56 14.99
C THR A 114 -2.29 -17.03 14.58
N SER A 115 -1.40 -17.54 13.73
CA SER A 115 -1.41 -18.96 13.32
C SER A 115 -1.05 -19.91 14.47
N THR A 116 -0.23 -19.53 15.44
CA THR A 116 0.14 -20.38 16.59
C THR A 116 -0.86 -20.25 17.74
N ALA A 117 -1.52 -19.10 17.92
CA ALA A 117 -2.74 -19.01 18.69
C ALA A 117 -3.84 -19.91 18.09
N GLN A 118 -3.92 -20.00 16.76
CA GLN A 118 -4.81 -20.93 16.05
C GLN A 118 -4.33 -22.40 16.10
N HIS A 119 -3.04 -22.69 15.98
CA HIS A 119 -2.50 -24.06 15.88
C HIS A 119 -2.24 -24.74 17.25
N SER A 120 -2.08 -23.97 18.33
CA SER A 120 -2.13 -24.52 19.69
C SER A 120 -3.55 -24.87 20.15
N SER A 121 -4.58 -24.30 19.49
CA SER A 121 -5.99 -24.72 19.62
C SER A 121 -6.36 -25.88 18.66
N TYR A 122 -5.76 -25.94 17.47
CA TYR A 122 -6.19 -26.87 16.42
C TYR A 122 -6.04 -28.37 16.76
N ASN A 123 -5.24 -28.74 17.77
CA ASN A 123 -4.91 -30.15 17.99
C ASN A 123 -5.61 -30.85 19.16
N GLN A 124 -6.42 -30.19 20.02
CA GLN A 124 -7.08 -30.91 21.13
C GLN A 124 -8.50 -30.43 21.58
N SER A 125 -9.26 -29.62 20.82
CA SER A 125 -10.70 -29.41 21.14
C SER A 125 -11.52 -28.68 20.05
N SER A 126 -11.49 -29.13 18.79
CA SER A 126 -12.21 -28.50 17.66
C SER A 126 -13.75 -28.69 17.68
N LEU A 127 -14.36 -28.81 18.86
CA LEU A 127 -15.82 -28.82 19.02
C LEU A 127 -16.21 -27.55 19.76
N PRO A 128 -17.13 -26.75 19.22
CA PRO A 128 -17.57 -25.55 19.91
C PRO A 128 -18.21 -25.90 21.25
N VAL A 129 -17.91 -25.06 22.23
CA VAL A 129 -18.35 -25.26 23.60
C VAL A 129 -19.80 -24.80 23.69
N VAL A 130 -20.69 -25.75 24.02
CA VAL A 130 -22.11 -25.50 24.25
C VAL A 130 -22.40 -25.65 25.73
N THR A 131 -22.88 -24.58 26.35
CA THR A 131 -23.43 -24.60 27.70
C THR A 131 -24.92 -24.28 27.65
N VAL A 132 -25.70 -25.04 28.43
CA VAL A 132 -27.14 -24.85 28.59
C VAL A 132 -27.39 -24.78 30.08
N GLU A 133 -27.87 -23.64 30.55
CA GLU A 133 -28.27 -23.42 31.93
C GLU A 133 -29.79 -23.32 32.00
N THR A 134 -30.39 -24.04 32.94
CA THR A 134 -31.84 -23.98 33.19
C THR A 134 -32.16 -22.76 34.05
N LEU A 135 -33.05 -21.91 33.58
CA LEU A 135 -33.59 -20.75 34.30
C LEU A 135 -34.98 -21.08 34.87
N GLU A 136 -35.54 -20.18 35.69
CA GLU A 136 -36.86 -20.35 36.32
C GLU A 136 -38.00 -20.46 35.29
N LYS A 137 -37.84 -19.79 34.14
CA LYS A 137 -38.69 -19.89 32.96
C LYS A 137 -37.81 -19.98 31.71
N GLY A 138 -37.28 -21.16 31.40
CA GLY A 138 -36.53 -21.40 30.16
C GLY A 138 -35.05 -21.76 30.31
N PHE A 139 -34.25 -21.38 29.32
CA PHE A 139 -32.87 -21.82 29.13
C PHE A 139 -31.98 -20.66 28.71
N LEU A 140 -30.79 -20.58 29.31
CA LEU A 140 -29.68 -19.77 28.82
C LEU A 140 -28.72 -20.67 28.05
N ILE A 141 -28.65 -20.47 26.74
CA ILE A 141 -27.85 -21.26 25.82
C ILE A 141 -26.67 -20.39 25.40
N THR A 142 -25.45 -20.83 25.69
CA THR A 142 -24.24 -20.16 25.22
C THR A 142 -23.45 -21.10 24.32
N VAL A 143 -23.18 -20.64 23.11
CA VAL A 143 -22.38 -21.35 22.10
C VAL A 143 -21.16 -20.50 21.80
N ILE A 144 -19.98 -21.08 22.01
CA ILE A 144 -18.70 -20.43 21.72
C ILE A 144 -17.95 -21.30 20.72
N SER A 145 -17.59 -20.71 19.58
CA SER A 145 -16.87 -21.34 18.50
C SER A 145 -15.74 -20.42 18.02
N GLU A 146 -14.58 -21.00 17.75
CA GLU A 146 -13.45 -20.27 17.15
C GLU A 146 -13.65 -20.05 15.66
N ILE A 147 -14.50 -20.85 15.02
CA ILE A 147 -14.85 -20.70 13.60
C ILE A 147 -16.04 -19.76 13.51
N SER A 148 -15.79 -18.52 13.07
CA SER A 148 -16.85 -17.56 12.75
C SER A 148 -17.48 -17.93 11.40
N SER A 149 -18.74 -18.36 11.43
CA SER A 149 -19.47 -18.56 10.18
C SER A 149 -20.93 -18.18 10.36
N GLN A 150 -21.45 -17.45 9.38
CA GLN A 150 -22.86 -17.08 9.30
C GLN A 150 -23.76 -18.33 9.23
N VAL A 151 -23.24 -19.42 8.67
CA VAL A 151 -24.00 -20.65 8.45
C VAL A 151 -24.18 -21.45 9.75
N LEU A 152 -23.18 -21.45 10.65
CA LEU A 152 -23.32 -22.05 11.98
C LEU A 152 -24.47 -21.42 12.77
N LEU A 153 -24.64 -20.11 12.67
CA LEU A 153 -25.75 -19.40 13.29
C LEU A 153 -27.10 -19.91 12.78
N CYS A 154 -27.25 -20.05 11.46
CA CYS A 154 -28.48 -20.54 10.85
C CYS A 154 -28.83 -21.95 11.37
N SER A 155 -27.87 -22.88 11.36
CA SER A 155 -28.10 -24.25 11.85
C SER A 155 -28.48 -24.30 13.33
N VAL A 156 -27.88 -23.45 14.17
CA VAL A 156 -28.21 -23.39 15.59
C VAL A 156 -29.61 -22.79 15.80
N LEU A 157 -29.98 -21.74 15.07
CA LEU A 157 -31.31 -21.14 15.17
C LEU A 157 -32.42 -22.10 14.67
N GLU A 158 -32.17 -22.84 13.59
CA GLU A 158 -33.07 -23.89 13.10
C GLU A 158 -33.33 -24.95 14.18
N SER A 159 -32.30 -25.34 14.94
CA SER A 159 -32.48 -26.31 16.04
C SER A 159 -33.36 -25.77 17.17
N PHE A 160 -33.41 -24.46 17.40
CA PHE A 160 -34.30 -23.88 18.39
C PHE A 160 -35.75 -23.88 17.90
N GLU A 161 -35.98 -23.60 16.62
CA GLU A 161 -37.31 -23.67 16.00
C GLU A 161 -37.85 -25.10 15.98
N GLU A 162 -37.02 -26.09 15.64
CA GLU A 162 -37.40 -27.50 15.63
C GLU A 162 -37.74 -28.02 17.03
N LEU A 163 -37.10 -27.48 18.06
CA LEU A 163 -37.42 -27.75 19.46
C LEU A 163 -38.62 -26.94 19.97
N GLY A 164 -39.17 -25.98 19.22
CA GLY A 164 -40.27 -25.13 19.71
C GLY A 164 -39.84 -24.18 20.85
N LEU A 165 -38.56 -23.77 20.87
CA LEU A 165 -38.05 -22.82 21.85
C LEU A 165 -38.34 -21.39 21.39
N ASN A 166 -39.03 -20.62 22.23
CA ASN A 166 -39.28 -19.20 21.98
C ASN A 166 -38.09 -18.36 22.46
N VAL A 167 -37.34 -17.77 21.53
CA VAL A 167 -36.18 -16.92 21.83
C VAL A 167 -36.62 -15.55 22.32
N LEU A 168 -36.38 -15.26 23.60
CA LEU A 168 -36.67 -13.96 24.21
C LEU A 168 -35.58 -12.93 23.94
N GLU A 169 -34.33 -13.35 24.06
CA GLU A 169 -33.16 -12.50 23.87
C GLU A 169 -32.06 -13.29 23.17
N ALA A 170 -31.42 -12.68 22.17
CA ALA A 170 -30.26 -13.24 21.50
C ALA A 170 -29.16 -12.18 21.38
N ARG A 171 -27.95 -12.54 21.78
CA ARG A 171 -26.74 -11.74 21.61
C ARG A 171 -25.77 -12.55 20.77
N VAL A 172 -25.32 -11.96 19.68
CA VAL A 172 -24.38 -12.59 18.75
C VAL A 172 -23.16 -11.70 18.56
N SER A 173 -21.98 -12.31 18.62
CA SER A 173 -20.71 -11.71 18.23
C SER A 173 -20.06 -12.62 17.18
N CYS A 174 -19.61 -12.04 16.08
CA CYS A 174 -18.99 -12.75 14.96
C CYS A 174 -17.65 -12.14 14.51
N MET A 175 -17.06 -11.22 15.30
CA MET A 175 -15.94 -10.38 14.84
C MET A 175 -14.61 -11.14 14.77
N GLU A 176 -14.28 -11.87 15.84
CA GLU A 176 -13.04 -12.66 15.94
C GLU A 176 -13.35 -14.14 16.21
N SER A 177 -14.41 -14.39 16.97
CA SER A 177 -14.98 -15.71 17.25
C SER A 177 -16.50 -15.64 17.13
N PHE A 178 -17.14 -16.79 16.97
CA PHE A 178 -18.59 -16.90 17.03
C PHE A 178 -19.01 -17.15 18.48
N GLN A 179 -19.73 -16.17 19.04
CA GLN A 179 -20.35 -16.29 20.34
C GLN A 179 -21.83 -15.98 20.20
N LEU A 180 -22.66 -16.95 20.54
CA LEU A 180 -24.10 -16.82 20.59
C LEU A 180 -24.57 -17.08 22.01
N GLN A 181 -25.26 -16.10 22.58
CA GLN A 181 -25.96 -16.23 23.85
C GLN A 181 -27.45 -16.03 23.62
N VAL A 182 -28.25 -17.00 24.01
CA VAL A 182 -29.69 -17.03 23.77
C VAL A 182 -30.42 -17.34 25.06
N ILE A 183 -31.41 -16.52 25.38
CA ILE A 183 -32.40 -16.79 26.42
C ILE A 183 -33.65 -17.26 25.69
N ALA A 184 -34.05 -18.50 25.93
CA ALA A 184 -35.22 -19.10 25.29
C ALA A 184 -36.16 -19.73 26.32
N GLU A 185 -37.46 -19.56 26.12
CA GLU A 185 -38.52 -20.18 26.91
C GLU A 185 -39.11 -21.37 26.17
N ASN A 186 -39.55 -22.39 26.91
CA ASN A 186 -40.36 -23.47 26.34
C ASN A 186 -41.79 -22.96 26.16
N GLU A 187 -42.43 -23.25 25.03
CA GLU A 187 -43.88 -23.03 24.92
C GLU A 187 -44.60 -23.82 26.03
N GLU A 188 -45.61 -23.19 26.66
CA GLU A 188 -46.42 -23.80 27.73
C GLU A 188 -47.33 -24.91 27.14
N GLY A 189 -46.72 -26.01 26.71
CA GLY A 189 -47.36 -27.23 26.25
C GLY A 189 -46.85 -28.45 27.03
N ASP A 190 -47.68 -29.50 27.09
CA ASP A 190 -47.62 -30.72 27.93
C ASP A 190 -46.34 -31.60 27.83
N GLY A 191 -45.24 -31.07 27.28
CA GLY A 191 -43.93 -31.71 27.24
C GLY A 191 -42.84 -30.72 27.64
N SER A 192 -42.42 -30.74 28.91
CA SER A 192 -41.26 -29.97 29.35
C SER A 192 -40.01 -30.50 28.65
N ILE A 193 -39.38 -29.67 27.81
CA ILE A 193 -38.11 -30.02 27.14
C ILE A 193 -37.00 -30.02 28.19
N ASP A 194 -36.18 -31.08 28.23
CA ASP A 194 -35.05 -31.14 29.15
C ASP A 194 -33.83 -30.37 28.61
N SER A 195 -33.06 -29.81 29.54
CA SER A 195 -31.78 -29.14 29.27
C SER A 195 -30.81 -29.97 28.44
N GLN A 196 -30.77 -31.30 28.63
CA GLN A 196 -29.90 -32.18 27.87
C GLN A 196 -30.41 -32.38 26.44
N THR A 197 -31.73 -32.38 26.24
CA THR A 197 -32.33 -32.44 24.90
C THR A 197 -31.94 -31.18 24.11
N VAL A 198 -32.05 -30.00 24.71
CA VAL A 198 -31.60 -28.73 24.11
C VAL A 198 -30.12 -28.79 23.78
N ARG A 199 -29.28 -29.19 24.75
CA ARG A 199 -27.83 -29.32 24.54
C ARG A 199 -27.50 -30.27 23.38
N SER A 200 -28.17 -31.43 23.34
CA SER A 200 -27.94 -32.44 22.31
C SER A 200 -28.29 -31.93 20.91
N ALA A 201 -29.45 -31.26 20.77
CA ALA A 201 -29.89 -30.69 19.49
C ALA A 201 -28.91 -29.64 18.98
N VAL A 202 -28.46 -28.73 19.85
CA VAL A 202 -27.48 -27.70 19.48
C VAL A 202 -26.14 -28.31 19.08
N VAL A 203 -25.64 -29.29 19.84
CA VAL A 203 -24.41 -30.01 19.49
C VAL A 203 -24.56 -30.77 18.17
N GLN A 204 -25.73 -31.30 17.88
CA GLN A 204 -26.02 -31.99 16.62
C GLN A 204 -26.05 -31.01 15.43
N ALA A 205 -26.69 -29.85 15.58
CA ALA A 205 -26.71 -28.81 14.55
C ALA A 205 -25.29 -28.36 14.18
N ILE A 206 -24.45 -28.19 15.21
CA ILE A 206 -23.03 -27.88 15.06
C ILE A 206 -22.26 -28.99 14.32
N ARG A 207 -22.54 -30.26 14.63
CA ARG A 207 -21.88 -31.40 13.96
C ARG A 207 -22.30 -31.52 12.49
N SER A 208 -23.57 -31.28 12.20
CA SER A 208 -24.11 -31.31 10.84
C SER A 208 -23.48 -30.23 9.95
N TRP A 209 -23.10 -29.08 10.52
CA TRP A 209 -22.35 -28.04 9.83
C TRP A 209 -20.99 -28.54 9.30
N GLY A 210 -20.22 -29.27 10.12
CA GLY A 210 -18.86 -29.71 9.76
C GLY A 210 -18.78 -30.78 8.66
N VAL A 211 -19.86 -31.53 8.43
CA VAL A 211 -19.89 -32.66 7.46
C VAL A 211 -20.22 -32.20 6.04
N SER A 212 -20.71 -30.97 5.86
CA SER A 212 -21.22 -30.50 4.56
C SER A 212 -20.19 -29.75 3.70
N ASN A 213 -18.93 -29.64 4.15
CA ASN A 213 -17.90 -28.84 3.47
C ASN A 213 -16.88 -29.66 2.65
N ASP A 214 -17.07 -30.97 2.49
CA ASP A 214 -16.13 -31.85 1.75
C ASP A 214 -16.59 -32.24 0.33
N ASP A 215 -17.64 -31.62 -0.21
CA ASP A 215 -18.04 -31.80 -1.62
C ASP A 215 -18.13 -30.46 -2.35
N GLN A 216 -16.98 -29.91 -2.75
CA GLN A 216 -16.93 -28.95 -3.85
C GLN A 216 -15.62 -29.06 -4.65
N ASP A 217 -15.77 -29.66 -5.84
CA ASP A 217 -14.83 -29.76 -6.98
C ASP A 217 -14.11 -28.43 -7.32
#